data_AF-A0A834DMK9-F1
#
_entry.id   AF-A0A834DMK9-F1
#
_cell.length_a   1.000
_cell.length_b   1.000
_cell.length_c   1.000
_cell.angle_alpha   90.00
_cell.angle_beta   90.00
_cell.angle_gamma   90.00
#
_symmetry.space_group_name_H-M   'P 1'
#
loop_
_entity.id
_entity.type
_entity.pdbx_description
1 polymer ?
#
loop_
_entity_poly.entity_id
_entity_poly.type
_entity_poly.pdbx_seq_one_letter_code
_entity_poly.pdbx_strand_id
1 'polypeptide(L)' 'MRDLRNPHASSAFLNLIGFVSRRELKCIDEVQQISLEDALSSQEVEVAYICSESTSHEDYIR' A
#
# COMPACT_ATOMS: atom_id res chain seq x y z
N MET A 1 5.57 -12.48 4.62
CA MET A 1 5.28 -11.06 4.35
C MET A 1 6.58 -10.43 3.85
N ARG A 2 6.58 -9.75 2.70
CA ARG A 2 7.81 -9.18 2.10
C ARG A 2 8.09 -7.80 2.70
N ASP A 3 9.31 -7.57 3.16
CA ASP A 3 9.74 -6.28 3.67
C ASP A 3 10.02 -5.32 2.50
N LEU A 4 9.13 -4.34 2.32
CA LEU A 4 9.21 -3.32 1.27
C LEU A 4 10.21 -2.20 1.58
N ARG A 5 10.68 -2.09 2.85
CA ARG A 5 11.68 -1.09 3.26
C ARG A 5 13.12 -1.62 3.11
N ASN A 6 13.30 -2.90 2.86
CA ASN A 6 14.63 -3.48 2.65
C ASN A 6 15.19 -2.99 1.30
N PRO A 7 16.33 -2.27 1.26
CA PRO A 7 16.93 -1.69 0.05
C PRO A 7 17.61 -2.75 -0.86
N HIS A 8 17.00 -3.93 -1.00
CA HIS A 8 17.42 -4.90 -2.01
C HIS A 8 17.28 -4.26 -3.40
N ALA A 9 18.18 -4.51 -4.34
CA ALA A 9 18.28 -3.81 -5.65
C ALA A 9 16.98 -3.62 -6.47
N SER A 10 15.88 -4.31 -6.14
CA SER A 10 14.55 -4.15 -6.71
C SER A 10 13.67 -3.07 -6.03
N SER A 11 13.93 -2.69 -4.76
CA SER A 11 13.19 -1.66 -4.02
C SER A 11 13.76 -0.25 -4.19
N ALA A 12 14.93 -0.11 -4.82
CA ALA A 12 15.54 1.19 -5.15
C ALA A 12 14.70 2.04 -6.13
N PHE A 13 13.64 1.47 -6.70
CA PHE A 13 12.76 2.13 -7.66
C PHE A 13 11.37 2.47 -7.09
N LEU A 14 11.08 2.13 -5.83
CA LEU A 14 9.74 2.28 -5.25
C LEU A 14 9.82 3.04 -3.94
N ASN A 15 8.99 4.07 -3.81
CA ASN A 15 8.79 4.80 -2.55
C ASN A 15 7.50 4.32 -1.88
N LEU A 16 7.56 3.97 -0.58
CA LEU A 16 6.38 3.52 0.16
C LEU A 16 5.59 4.73 0.67
N ILE A 17 4.47 5.02 0.01
CA ILE A 17 3.61 6.18 0.32
C ILE A 17 2.73 5.94 1.56
N GLY A 18 2.18 4.73 1.71
CA GLY A 18 1.25 4.42 2.80
C GLY A 18 0.66 3.01 2.69
N PHE A 19 -0.23 2.66 3.61
CA PHE A 19 -1.04 1.44 3.50
C PHE A 19 -2.53 1.73 3.69
N VAL A 20 -3.37 0.97 2.99
CA VAL A 20 -4.83 1.01 3.15
C VAL A 20 -5.26 -0.22 3.94
N SER A 21 -6.07 -0.02 4.97
CA SER A 21 -6.67 -1.10 5.75
C SER A 21 -8.11 -0.76 6.10
N ARG A 22 -8.97 -1.77 6.16
CA ARG A 22 -10.35 -1.64 6.67
C ARG A 22 -10.40 -1.52 8.20
N ARG A 23 -9.29 -1.83 8.89
CA ARG A 23 -9.13 -1.67 10.33
C ARG A 23 -8.49 -0.32 10.61
N GLU A 24 -8.87 0.36 11.68
CA GLU A 24 -8.15 1.54 12.16
C GLU A 24 -6.86 1.13 12.88
N LEU A 25 -5.73 1.28 12.18
CA LEU A 25 -4.39 0.94 12.66
C LEU A 25 -3.52 2.20 12.84
N LYS A 26 -3.90 3.33 12.22
CA LYS A 26 -3.25 4.65 12.26
C LYS A 26 -1.85 4.68 11.65
N CYS A 27 -0.92 3.90 12.19
CA CYS A 27 0.45 3.84 11.73
C CYS A 27 1.05 2.46 12.05
N ILE A 28 1.81 1.90 11.11
CA ILE A 28 2.58 0.66 11.28
C ILE A 28 4.00 0.99 10.90
N ASP A 29 4.94 0.85 11.84
CA ASP A 29 6.38 1.07 11.61
C ASP A 29 6.65 2.36 10.81
N GLU A 30 6.10 3.49 11.27
CA GLU A 30 6.22 4.84 10.67
C GLU A 30 5.48 5.06 9.35
N VAL A 31 4.87 4.02 8.77
CA VAL A 31 4.02 4.12 7.59
C VAL A 31 2.62 4.51 8.02
N GLN A 32 2.10 5.61 7.47
CA GLN A 32 0.75 6.08 7.81
C GLN A 32 -0.31 5.25 7.08
N GLN A 33 -1.42 5.04 7.78
CA GLN A 33 -2.62 4.54 7.14
C GLN A 33 -3.27 5.66 6.34
N ILE A 34 -3.52 5.42 5.06
CA ILE A 34 -4.25 6.32 4.18
C ILE A 34 -5.63 5.74 3.89
N SER A 35 -6.60 6.62 3.61
CA SER A 35 -7.91 6.17 3.17
C SER A 35 -7.82 5.59 1.76
N LEU A 36 -8.79 4.75 1.38
CA LEU A 36 -8.86 4.21 0.02
C LEU A 36 -9.07 5.33 -1.01
N GLU A 37 -9.90 6.33 -0.69
CA GLU A 37 -10.18 7.47 -1.57
C GLU A 37 -8.95 8.35 -1.80
N ASP A 38 -8.14 8.58 -0.77
CA ASP A 38 -6.88 9.32 -0.89
C ASP A 38 -5.86 8.53 -1.70
N ALA A 39 -5.77 7.21 -1.49
CA ALA A 39 -4.87 6.35 -2.26
C ALA A 39 -5.21 6.33 -3.76
N LEU A 40 -6.50 6.36 -4.12
CA LEU A 40 -6.96 6.38 -5.51
C LEU A 40 -6.84 7.76 -6.17
N SER A 41 -6.91 8.83 -5.39
CA SER A 41 -6.85 10.21 -5.90
C SER A 41 -5.43 10.79 -5.91
N SER A 42 -4.50 10.16 -5.19
CA SER A 42 -3.11 10.64 -5.06
C SER A 42 -2.31 10.38 -6.33
N GLN A 43 -1.71 11.45 -6.86
CA GLN A 43 -0.79 11.39 -7.99
C GLN A 43 0.58 10.80 -7.61
N GLU A 44 0.88 10.70 -6.31
CA GLU A 44 2.12 10.09 -5.81
C GLU A 44 2.02 8.54 -5.74
N VAL A 45 0.80 7.99 -5.81
CA VAL A 45 0.55 6.55 -5.78
C VAL A 45 0.51 6.01 -7.20
N GLU A 46 1.66 5.58 -7.70
CA GLU A 46 1.78 5.00 -9.06
C GLU A 46 1.47 3.50 -9.10
N VAL A 47 1.63 2.79 -7.96
CA VAL A 47 1.50 1.34 -7.87
C VAL A 47 0.82 0.95 -6.56
N ALA A 48 -0.14 0.02 -6.64
CA ALA A 48 -0.80 -0.57 -5.47
C ALA A 48 -0.48 -2.08 -5.35
N TYR A 49 -0.04 -2.51 -4.16
CA TYR A 49 0.12 -3.93 -3.83
C TYR A 49 -1.14 -4.44 -3.14
N ILE A 50 -1.93 -5.26 -3.84
CA ILE A 50 -3.15 -5.86 -3.29
C ILE A 50 -2.80 -7.17 -2.58
N CYS A 51 -2.83 -7.12 -1.26
CA CYS A 51 -2.51 -8.25 -0.37
C CYS A 51 -3.72 -8.66 0.50
N SER A 52 -4.92 -8.26 0.11
CA SER A 52 -6.16 -8.60 0.82
C SER A 52 -6.56 -10.06 0.57
N GLU A 53 -7.57 -10.56 1.26
CA GLU A 53 -8.03 -11.94 1.03
C GLU A 53 -8.58 -12.11 -0.39
N SER A 54 -8.36 -13.29 -0.97
CA SER A 54 -8.57 -13.61 -2.39
C SER A 54 -9.97 -13.32 -2.94
N THR A 55 -11.00 -13.23 -2.11
CA THR A 55 -12.37 -12.85 -2.52
C THR A 55 -12.57 -11.35 -2.73
N SER A 56 -11.64 -10.51 -2.28
CA SER A 56 -11.67 -9.05 -2.42
C SER A 56 -10.71 -8.51 -3.49
N HIS A 57 -9.92 -9.38 -4.14
CA HIS A 57 -8.90 -8.99 -5.10
C HIS A 57 -9.48 -8.31 -6.35
N GLU A 58 -10.60 -8.80 -6.88
CA GLU A 58 -11.21 -8.27 -8.11
C GLU A 58 -11.74 -6.83 -7.95
N ASP A 59 -12.19 -6.43 -6.76
CA ASP A 59 -12.77 -5.09 -6.54
C ASP A 59 -11.72 -3.95 -6.48
N TYR A 60 -10.46 -4.30 -6.19
CA TYR A 60 -9.34 -3.37 -6.04
C TYR A 60 -8.41 -3.29 -7.25
N ILE A 61 -8.61 -4.14 -8.26
CA ILE A 61 -7.86 -4.10 -9.52
C ILE A 61 -8.69 -3.27 -10.51
N ARG A 62 -8.29 -2.03 -10.78
CA ARG A 62 -8.83 -1.19 -11.85
C ARG A 62 -7.71 -0.51 -12.62
#